data_AF-A0A812V3G3-F1
#
_entry.id   AF-A0A812V3G3-F1
#
_cell.length_a   1.000
_cell.length_b   1.000
_cell.length_c   1.000
_cell.angle_alpha   90.00
_cell.angle_beta   90.00
_cell.angle_gamma   90.00
#
_symmetry.space_group_name_H-M   'P 1'
#
loop_
_entity.id
_entity.type
_entity.pdbx_description
1 polymer ?
#
loop_
_entity_poly.entity_id
_entity_poly.type
_entity_poly.pdbx_seq_one_letter_code
_entity_poly.pdbx_strand_id
1 'polypeptide(L)'
;MAEVAADVATLRAVLPEFEYSVTLDEAAHATELRARQQEISTAKAELQQQLQAEKAKVVATEEEVSLAKDADKTRADKLNEKVTMLIDRQVDLQTAEKEYREVEASGRCEAQIGAELREAMQKHEHITNTVISSLLAGTCTSGKVKSEYLEAVRGYLQEIQVEKTLVAAADGLGVAPDKRGTFDKMAIDSITEALAEKRRSLEEVLAARAPAEKEARAELLGLWALTDVCREKAEAAEAEHKKAEDEVKAAKGVMKALRQRVLPLPCSDLASSLEYG
;
A
#
# COMPACT_ATOMS: atom_id res chain seq x y z
N MET A 1 -86.13 24.17 -0.22
CA MET A 1 -87.05 23.49 -1.15
C MET A 1 -88.52 23.69 -0.79
N ALA A 2 -88.94 23.53 0.49
CA ALA A 2 -90.34 23.75 0.88
C ALA A 2 -90.78 25.23 0.92
N GLU A 3 -89.88 26.15 1.30
CA GLU A 3 -90.17 27.59 1.40
C GLU A 3 -90.32 28.27 0.02
N VAL A 4 -89.49 27.86 -0.94
CA VAL A 4 -89.53 28.34 -2.34
C VAL A 4 -90.86 28.00 -3.02
N ALA A 5 -91.51 26.90 -2.64
CA ALA A 5 -92.79 26.50 -3.20
C ALA A 5 -93.96 27.40 -2.75
N ALA A 6 -93.89 27.97 -1.54
CA ALA A 6 -94.91 28.87 -1.01
C ALA A 6 -94.81 30.28 -1.64
N ASP A 7 -93.59 30.77 -1.85
CA ASP A 7 -93.35 32.08 -2.48
C ASP A 7 -93.75 32.10 -3.97
N VAL A 8 -93.50 30.99 -4.69
CA VAL A 8 -93.91 30.82 -6.09
C VAL A 8 -95.44 30.79 -6.25
N ALA A 9 -96.16 30.22 -5.28
CA ALA A 9 -97.63 30.22 -5.29
C ALA A 9 -98.22 31.62 -5.06
N THR A 10 -97.57 32.43 -4.23
CA THR A 10 -98.01 33.80 -3.92
C THR A 10 -97.75 34.76 -5.07
N LEU A 11 -96.60 34.64 -5.76
CA LEU A 11 -96.27 35.43 -6.95
C LEU A 11 -97.21 35.16 -8.13
N ARG A 12 -97.66 33.91 -8.32
CA ARG A 12 -98.62 33.53 -9.39
C ARG A 12 -100.02 34.13 -9.21
N ALA A 13 -100.41 34.50 -7.99
CA ALA A 13 -101.72 35.07 -7.72
C ALA A 13 -101.81 36.58 -8.05
N VAL A 14 -100.67 37.29 -8.07
CA VAL A 14 -100.62 38.76 -8.23
C VAL A 14 -100.41 39.20 -9.68
N LEU A 15 -99.92 38.32 -10.56
CA LEU A 15 -99.63 38.62 -11.98
C LEU A 15 -100.16 37.50 -12.91
N PRO A 16 -101.46 37.47 -13.22
CA PRO A 16 -102.07 36.39 -14.02
C PRO A 16 -101.73 36.42 -15.53
N GLU A 17 -101.14 37.50 -16.04
CA GLU A 17 -100.68 37.62 -17.44
C GLU A 17 -99.15 37.57 -17.59
N PHE A 18 -98.41 37.25 -16.53
CA PHE A 18 -96.97 37.04 -16.65
C PHE A 18 -96.72 35.63 -17.20
N GLU A 19 -96.71 35.51 -18.53
CA GLU A 19 -96.16 34.34 -19.21
C GLU A 19 -94.70 34.20 -18.77
N TYR A 20 -94.47 33.36 -17.77
CA TYR A 20 -93.14 32.91 -17.40
C TYR A 20 -92.59 32.16 -18.61
N SER A 21 -91.91 32.88 -19.50
CA SER A 21 -91.50 32.35 -20.79
C SER A 21 -90.44 31.31 -20.53
N VAL A 22 -90.84 30.04 -20.56
CA VAL A 22 -89.98 28.85 -20.47
C VAL A 22 -88.79 28.96 -21.46
N THR A 23 -88.99 29.71 -22.55
CA THR A 23 -87.98 30.04 -23.56
C THR A 23 -86.82 30.92 -23.06
N LEU A 24 -86.99 31.75 -22.03
CA LEU A 24 -85.91 32.55 -21.41
C LEU A 24 -85.05 31.70 -20.47
N ASP A 25 -85.65 30.78 -19.70
CA ASP A 25 -84.93 29.85 -18.83
C ASP A 25 -84.17 28.77 -19.62
N GLU A 26 -84.73 28.28 -20.74
CA GLU A 26 -84.04 27.35 -21.64
C GLU A 26 -82.82 27.99 -22.32
N ALA A 27 -82.91 29.26 -22.70
CA ALA A 27 -81.78 30.00 -23.28
C ALA A 27 -80.66 30.23 -22.24
N ALA A 28 -81.01 30.61 -21.01
CA ALA A 28 -80.06 30.78 -19.90
C ALA A 28 -79.38 29.45 -19.53
N HIS A 29 -80.14 28.36 -19.42
CA HIS A 29 -79.59 27.03 -19.15
C HIS A 29 -78.70 26.53 -20.29
N ALA A 30 -79.06 26.78 -21.56
CA ALA A 30 -78.21 26.44 -22.70
C ALA A 30 -76.89 27.23 -22.72
N THR A 31 -76.89 28.50 -22.26
CA THR A 31 -75.65 29.28 -22.10
C THR A 31 -74.78 28.75 -20.97
N GLU A 32 -75.36 28.36 -19.83
CA GLU A 32 -74.62 27.75 -18.72
C GLU A 32 -74.00 26.40 -19.12
N LEU A 33 -74.75 25.57 -19.85
CA LEU A 33 -74.27 24.26 -20.31
C LEU A 33 -73.11 24.40 -21.30
N ARG A 34 -73.18 25.39 -22.21
CA ARG A 34 -72.07 25.74 -23.11
C ARG A 34 -70.86 26.26 -22.36
N ALA A 35 -71.06 27.12 -21.35
CA ALA A 35 -69.98 27.62 -20.50
C ALA A 35 -69.28 26.47 -19.76
N ARG A 36 -70.03 25.57 -19.11
CA ARG A 36 -69.49 24.37 -18.46
C ARG A 36 -68.77 23.46 -19.44
N GLN A 37 -69.31 23.26 -20.64
CA GLN A 37 -68.65 22.43 -21.65
C GLN A 37 -67.34 23.05 -22.14
N GLN A 38 -67.29 24.37 -22.26
CA GLN A 38 -66.07 25.11 -22.56
C GLN A 38 -65.05 24.97 -21.42
N GLU A 39 -65.45 25.16 -20.16
CA GLU A 39 -64.61 24.97 -18.97
C GLU A 39 -64.05 23.54 -18.87
N ILE A 40 -64.88 22.52 -19.12
CA ILE A 40 -64.44 21.12 -19.14
C ILE A 40 -63.44 20.90 -20.27
N SER A 41 -63.67 21.51 -21.44
CA SER A 41 -62.75 21.37 -22.58
C SER A 41 -61.39 22.05 -22.31
N THR A 42 -61.38 23.21 -21.65
CA THR A 42 -60.14 23.90 -21.27
C THR A 42 -59.41 23.14 -20.17
N ALA A 43 -60.12 22.69 -19.13
CA ALA A 43 -59.52 21.87 -18.06
C ALA A 43 -58.94 20.55 -18.60
N LYS A 44 -59.62 19.90 -19.57
CA LYS A 44 -59.11 18.71 -20.24
C LYS A 44 -57.85 19.00 -21.05
N ALA A 45 -57.81 20.12 -21.78
CA ALA A 45 -56.64 20.54 -22.55
C ALA A 45 -55.45 20.84 -21.63
N GLU A 46 -55.67 21.53 -20.52
CA GLU A 46 -54.65 21.81 -19.49
C GLU A 46 -54.12 20.53 -18.86
N LEU A 47 -55.00 19.60 -18.47
CA LEU A 47 -54.59 18.32 -17.89
C LEU A 47 -53.83 17.46 -18.90
N GLN A 48 -54.23 17.48 -20.18
CA GLN A 48 -53.50 16.79 -21.24
C GLN A 48 -52.12 17.42 -21.48
N GLN A 49 -52.02 18.75 -21.42
CA GLN A 49 -50.74 19.46 -21.52
C GLN A 49 -49.83 19.16 -20.33
N GLN A 50 -50.36 19.15 -19.11
CA GLN A 50 -49.63 18.74 -17.90
C GLN A 50 -49.16 17.29 -18.00
N LEU A 51 -50.01 16.37 -18.46
CA LEU A 51 -49.65 14.97 -18.65
C LEU A 51 -48.53 14.81 -19.68
N GLN A 52 -48.58 15.56 -20.80
CA GLN A 52 -47.51 15.55 -21.79
C GLN A 52 -46.21 16.14 -21.24
N ALA A 53 -46.29 17.22 -20.46
CA ALA A 53 -45.13 17.82 -19.81
C ALA A 53 -44.49 16.87 -18.79
N GLU A 54 -45.28 16.18 -17.96
CA GLU A 54 -44.77 15.18 -17.02
C GLU A 54 -44.18 13.97 -17.74
N LYS A 55 -44.82 13.47 -18.81
CA LYS A 55 -44.24 12.40 -19.64
C LYS A 55 -42.88 12.79 -20.22
N ALA A 56 -42.74 14.04 -20.71
CA ALA A 56 -41.47 14.53 -21.21
C ALA A 56 -40.38 14.60 -20.11
N LYS A 57 -40.76 15.00 -18.89
CA LYS A 57 -39.85 14.98 -17.72
C LYS A 57 -39.41 13.55 -17.36
N VAL A 58 -40.33 12.58 -17.38
CA VAL A 58 -40.01 11.17 -17.12
C VAL A 58 -39.02 10.65 -18.16
N VAL A 59 -39.28 10.85 -19.46
CA VAL A 59 -38.36 10.43 -20.53
C VAL A 59 -36.97 11.07 -20.36
N ALA A 60 -36.91 12.38 -20.09
CA ALA A 60 -35.63 13.06 -19.86
C ALA A 60 -34.86 12.50 -18.65
N THR A 61 -35.55 12.19 -17.54
CA THR A 61 -34.92 11.59 -16.36
C THR A 61 -34.50 10.14 -16.57
N GLU A 62 -35.23 9.37 -17.39
CA GLU A 62 -34.83 8.02 -17.79
C GLU A 62 -33.56 8.02 -18.65
N GLU A 63 -33.43 8.97 -19.58
CA GLU A 63 -32.21 9.18 -20.36
C GLU A 63 -31.02 9.58 -19.47
N GLU A 64 -31.22 10.51 -18.53
CA GLU A 64 -30.21 10.88 -17.52
C GLU A 64 -29.74 9.65 -16.72
N VAL A 65 -30.68 8.80 -16.29
CA VAL A 65 -30.36 7.56 -15.55
C VAL A 65 -29.60 6.57 -16.44
N SER A 66 -29.94 6.45 -17.72
CA SER A 66 -29.22 5.57 -18.65
C SER A 66 -27.76 6.02 -18.83
N LEU A 67 -27.55 7.30 -19.12
CA LEU A 67 -26.20 7.87 -19.26
C LEU A 67 -25.38 7.72 -17.98
N ALA A 68 -26.02 7.91 -16.82
CA ALA A 68 -25.36 7.74 -15.54
C ALA A 68 -25.00 6.27 -15.24
N LYS A 69 -25.79 5.28 -15.71
CA LYS A 69 -25.44 3.84 -15.61
C LYS A 69 -24.22 3.50 -16.46
N ASP A 70 -24.14 3.99 -17.69
CA ASP A 70 -23.00 3.71 -18.57
C ASP A 70 -21.71 4.33 -18.03
N ALA A 71 -21.82 5.54 -17.46
CA ALA A 71 -20.72 6.19 -16.75
C ALA A 71 -20.30 5.41 -15.49
N ASP A 72 -21.24 4.87 -14.71
CA ASP A 72 -20.95 4.04 -13.53
C ASP A 72 -20.23 2.74 -13.92
N LYS A 73 -20.68 2.08 -15.00
CA LYS A 73 -19.99 0.90 -15.54
C LYS A 73 -18.54 1.21 -15.92
N THR A 74 -18.32 2.31 -16.65
CA THR A 74 -16.96 2.74 -17.04
C THR A 74 -16.08 3.04 -15.82
N ARG A 75 -16.64 3.63 -14.75
CA ARG A 75 -15.89 3.86 -13.50
C ARG A 75 -15.59 2.56 -12.76
N ALA A 76 -16.52 1.60 -12.75
CA ALA A 76 -16.30 0.28 -12.16
C ALA A 76 -15.20 -0.51 -12.90
N ASP A 77 -15.18 -0.45 -14.23
CA ASP A 77 -14.13 -1.08 -15.04
C ASP A 77 -12.76 -0.46 -14.72
N LYS A 78 -12.67 0.88 -14.63
CA LYS A 78 -11.45 1.58 -14.19
C LYS A 78 -11.02 1.20 -12.78
N LEU A 79 -11.96 1.08 -11.85
CA LEU A 79 -11.65 0.64 -10.48
C LEU A 79 -11.05 -0.77 -10.49
N ASN A 80 -11.63 -1.70 -11.25
CA ASN A 80 -11.12 -3.06 -11.38
C ASN A 80 -9.69 -3.07 -11.96
N GLU A 81 -9.41 -2.26 -13.00
CA GLU A 81 -8.06 -2.10 -13.54
C GLU A 81 -7.06 -1.61 -12.48
N LYS A 82 -7.45 -0.63 -11.64
CA LYS A 82 -6.61 -0.14 -10.54
C LYS A 82 -6.42 -1.16 -9.42
N VAL A 83 -7.43 -1.97 -9.12
CA VAL A 83 -7.30 -3.10 -8.18
C VAL A 83 -6.29 -4.12 -8.68
N THR A 84 -6.37 -4.53 -9.95
CA THR A 84 -5.39 -5.46 -10.55
C THR A 84 -3.98 -4.88 -10.50
N MET A 85 -3.81 -3.61 -10.88
CA MET A 85 -2.52 -2.94 -10.81
C MET A 85 -1.95 -2.90 -9.38
N LEU A 86 -2.78 -2.61 -8.37
CA LEU A 86 -2.36 -2.60 -6.98
C LEU A 86 -1.88 -3.99 -6.53
N ILE A 87 -2.63 -5.04 -6.88
CA ILE A 87 -2.26 -6.44 -6.57
C ILE A 87 -0.90 -6.77 -7.21
N ASP A 88 -0.73 -6.47 -8.49
CA ASP A 88 0.53 -6.73 -9.20
C ASP A 88 1.71 -6.03 -8.53
N ARG A 89 1.56 -4.75 -8.14
CA ARG A 89 2.62 -4.00 -7.44
C ARG A 89 2.90 -4.52 -6.03
N GLN A 90 1.90 -5.01 -5.32
CA GLN A 90 2.11 -5.65 -4.02
C GLN A 90 2.86 -6.97 -4.16
N VAL A 91 2.58 -7.76 -5.20
CA VAL A 91 3.32 -8.99 -5.50
C VAL A 91 4.77 -8.68 -5.88
N ASP A 92 5.01 -7.66 -6.72
CA ASP A 92 6.36 -7.19 -7.06
C ASP A 92 7.15 -6.80 -5.80
N LEU A 93 6.53 -6.04 -4.88
CA LEU A 93 7.13 -5.63 -3.62
C LEU A 93 7.46 -6.82 -2.72
N GLN A 94 6.52 -7.75 -2.52
CA GLN A 94 6.75 -8.93 -1.69
C GLN A 94 7.85 -9.83 -2.24
N THR A 95 7.93 -9.96 -3.56
CA THR A 95 9.00 -10.71 -4.24
C THR A 95 10.35 -10.06 -4.00
N ALA A 96 10.47 -8.76 -4.22
CA ALA A 96 11.71 -8.02 -3.99
C ALA A 96 12.17 -8.07 -2.52
N GLU A 97 11.25 -7.91 -1.56
CA GLU A 97 11.57 -8.02 -0.13
C GLU A 97 12.04 -9.42 0.27
N LYS A 98 11.45 -10.46 -0.31
CA LYS A 98 11.86 -11.85 -0.06
C LYS A 98 13.28 -12.08 -0.58
N GLU A 99 13.55 -11.72 -1.83
CA GLU A 99 14.88 -11.83 -2.45
C GLU A 99 15.93 -11.03 -1.66
N TYR A 100 15.60 -9.79 -1.26
CA TYR A 100 16.45 -8.98 -0.38
C TYR A 100 16.81 -9.73 0.91
N ARG A 101 15.83 -10.31 1.61
CA ARG A 101 16.09 -11.03 2.88
C ARG A 101 16.96 -12.27 2.68
N GLU A 102 16.76 -13.01 1.60
CA GLU A 102 17.56 -14.19 1.27
C GLU A 102 19.02 -13.80 1.00
N VAL A 103 19.26 -12.76 0.19
CA VAL A 103 20.61 -12.26 -0.10
C VAL A 103 21.24 -11.57 1.11
N GLU A 104 20.46 -10.89 1.95
CA GLU A 104 20.97 -10.32 3.19
C GLU A 104 21.45 -11.41 4.16
N ALA A 105 20.73 -12.54 4.25
CA ALA A 105 21.14 -13.66 5.09
C ALA A 105 22.43 -14.32 4.58
N SER A 106 22.55 -14.59 3.27
CA SER A 106 23.77 -15.15 2.70
C SER A 106 24.95 -14.17 2.76
N GLY A 107 24.71 -12.89 2.43
CA GLY A 107 25.70 -11.82 2.48
C GLY A 107 26.22 -11.55 3.90
N ARG A 108 25.38 -11.70 4.93
CA ARG A 108 25.82 -11.62 6.34
C ARG A 108 26.81 -12.73 6.70
N CYS A 109 26.58 -13.96 6.23
CA CYS A 109 27.50 -15.07 6.45
C CYS A 109 28.88 -14.77 5.82
N GLU A 110 28.88 -14.32 4.56
CA GLU A 110 30.11 -13.95 3.85
C GLU A 110 30.86 -12.82 4.56
N ALA A 111 30.15 -11.76 4.98
CA ALA A 111 30.74 -10.64 5.70
C ALA A 111 31.30 -11.05 7.07
N GLN A 112 30.62 -11.96 7.78
CA GLN A 112 31.07 -12.47 9.08
C GLN A 112 32.37 -13.25 8.93
N ILE A 113 32.44 -14.21 7.99
CA ILE A 113 33.66 -14.99 7.81
C ILE A 113 34.82 -14.08 7.35
N GLY A 114 34.54 -13.10 6.48
CA GLY A 114 35.51 -12.07 6.11
C GLY A 114 36.02 -11.26 7.31
N ALA A 115 35.16 -10.94 8.26
CA ALA A 115 35.52 -10.24 9.49
C ALA A 115 36.38 -11.12 10.41
N GLU A 116 36.01 -12.39 10.61
CA GLU A 116 36.78 -13.36 11.40
C GLU A 116 38.19 -13.57 10.82
N LEU A 117 38.34 -13.64 9.49
CA LEU A 117 39.63 -13.74 8.82
C LEU A 117 40.48 -12.47 9.00
N ARG A 118 39.86 -11.28 8.91
CA ARG A 118 40.56 -10.01 9.17
C ARG A 118 41.00 -9.88 10.63
N GLU A 119 40.19 -10.32 11.58
CA GLU A 119 40.56 -10.37 13.00
C GLU A 119 41.71 -11.36 13.23
N ALA A 120 41.66 -12.55 12.62
CA ALA A 120 42.74 -13.52 12.68
C ALA A 120 44.04 -12.96 12.09
N MET A 121 43.97 -12.18 11.01
CA MET A 121 45.13 -11.48 10.44
C MET A 121 45.68 -10.41 11.40
N GLN A 122 44.83 -9.58 11.99
CA GLN A 122 45.26 -8.57 12.96
C GLN A 122 45.93 -9.20 14.18
N LYS A 123 45.38 -10.32 14.68
CA LYS A 123 45.98 -11.10 15.76
C LYS A 123 47.34 -11.66 15.36
N HIS A 124 47.44 -12.21 14.14
CA HIS A 124 48.71 -12.67 13.58
C HIS A 124 49.77 -11.56 13.54
N GLU A 125 49.40 -10.40 12.99
CA GLU A 125 50.28 -9.23 12.91
C GLU A 125 50.70 -8.73 14.29
N HIS A 126 49.80 -8.72 15.26
CA HIS A 126 50.12 -8.34 16.64
C HIS A 126 51.18 -9.27 17.24
N ILE A 127 50.98 -10.59 17.14
CA ILE A 127 51.94 -11.57 17.67
C ILE A 127 53.30 -11.45 16.96
N THR A 128 53.33 -11.39 15.63
CA THR A 128 54.58 -11.37 14.87
C THR A 128 55.32 -10.03 15.00
N ASN A 129 54.63 -8.91 14.75
CA ASN A 129 55.26 -7.58 14.67
C ASN A 129 55.47 -6.94 16.04
N THR A 130 54.67 -7.28 17.05
CA THR A 130 54.78 -6.68 18.39
C THR A 130 55.46 -7.64 19.36
N VAL A 131 54.87 -8.81 19.58
CA VAL A 131 55.29 -9.72 20.65
C VAL A 131 56.62 -10.39 20.33
N ILE A 132 56.70 -11.09 19.20
CA ILE A 132 57.90 -11.82 18.78
C ILE A 132 59.04 -10.85 18.47
N SER A 133 58.77 -9.76 17.75
CA SER A 133 59.80 -8.75 17.45
C SER A 133 60.43 -8.16 18.72
N SER A 134 59.64 -7.93 19.78
CA SER A 134 60.16 -7.45 21.08
C SER A 134 61.01 -8.52 21.80
N LEU A 135 60.59 -9.79 21.76
CA LEU A 135 61.37 -10.90 22.30
C LEU A 135 62.68 -11.11 21.53
N LEU A 136 62.65 -11.00 20.20
CA LEU A 136 63.81 -11.13 19.34
C LEU A 136 64.82 -10.01 19.55
N ALA A 137 64.35 -8.77 19.75
CA ALA A 137 65.20 -7.61 20.05
C ALA A 137 65.73 -7.61 21.49
N GLY A 138 65.19 -8.45 22.38
CA GLY A 138 65.56 -8.46 23.80
C GLY A 138 65.08 -7.22 24.57
N THR A 139 64.12 -6.46 24.03
CA THR A 139 63.60 -5.23 24.66
C THR A 139 62.69 -5.52 25.85
N CYS A 140 62.20 -6.77 25.99
CA CYS A 140 61.41 -7.22 27.14
C CYS A 140 62.29 -7.51 28.37
N THR A 141 62.66 -6.46 29.11
CA THR A 141 63.54 -6.56 30.30
C THR A 141 62.83 -7.00 31.58
N SER A 142 61.53 -6.74 31.69
CA SER A 142 60.73 -7.15 32.85
C SER A 142 60.36 -8.63 32.75
N GLY A 143 60.71 -9.41 33.79
CA GLY A 143 60.39 -10.84 33.85
C GLY A 143 58.89 -11.15 33.71
N LYS A 144 58.01 -10.26 34.19
CA LYS A 144 56.55 -10.42 34.07
C LYS A 144 56.08 -10.27 32.62
N VAL A 145 56.43 -9.15 31.98
CA VAL A 145 56.05 -8.85 30.58
C VAL A 145 56.59 -9.93 29.63
N LYS A 146 57.83 -10.37 29.87
CA LYS A 146 58.43 -11.46 29.10
C LYS A 146 57.65 -12.77 29.24
N SER A 147 57.22 -13.13 30.44
CA SER A 147 56.40 -14.33 30.67
C SER A 147 55.07 -14.24 29.93
N GLU A 148 54.39 -13.10 30.00
CA GLU A 148 53.11 -12.85 29.30
C GLU A 148 53.28 -12.97 27.77
N TYR A 149 54.37 -12.44 27.23
CA TYR A 149 54.67 -12.51 25.80
C TYR A 149 54.96 -13.95 25.35
N LEU A 150 55.69 -14.72 26.15
CA LEU A 150 55.94 -16.13 25.86
C LEU A 150 54.66 -16.98 25.91
N GLU A 151 53.78 -16.73 26.88
CA GLU A 151 52.46 -17.37 26.93
C GLU A 151 51.60 -17.00 25.72
N ALA A 152 51.60 -15.72 25.33
CA ALA A 152 50.86 -15.28 24.15
C ALA A 152 51.36 -15.96 22.86
N VAL A 153 52.69 -16.08 22.68
CA VAL A 153 53.28 -16.80 21.55
C VAL A 153 52.91 -18.28 21.59
N ARG A 154 53.06 -18.95 22.74
CA ARG A 154 52.68 -20.37 22.87
C ARG A 154 51.21 -20.60 22.53
N GLY A 155 50.32 -19.80 23.12
CA GLY A 155 48.88 -19.89 22.88
C GLY A 155 48.54 -19.71 21.41
N TYR A 156 49.16 -18.73 20.75
CA TYR A 156 48.96 -18.51 19.33
C TYR A 156 49.52 -19.64 18.45
N LEU A 157 50.72 -20.15 18.74
CA LEU A 157 51.31 -21.29 18.02
C LEU A 157 50.44 -22.56 18.15
N GLN A 158 49.85 -22.79 19.32
CA GLN A 158 48.89 -23.89 19.54
C GLN A 158 47.60 -23.69 18.73
N GLU A 159 47.06 -22.47 18.71
CA GLU A 159 45.84 -22.12 17.97
C GLU A 159 45.98 -22.33 16.46
N ILE A 160 47.14 -21.98 15.89
CA ILE A 160 47.44 -22.24 14.47
C ILE A 160 47.94 -23.66 14.22
N GLN A 161 47.92 -24.53 15.24
CA GLN A 161 48.27 -25.95 15.18
C GLN A 161 49.73 -26.24 14.76
N VAL A 162 50.67 -25.40 15.18
CA VAL A 162 52.10 -25.69 15.01
C VAL A 162 52.49 -26.94 15.81
N GLU A 163 53.51 -27.67 15.35
CA GLU A 163 54.04 -28.86 16.02
C GLU A 163 54.34 -28.59 17.51
N LYS A 164 53.93 -29.52 18.38
CA LYS A 164 54.08 -29.37 19.85
C LYS A 164 55.52 -29.16 20.31
N THR A 165 56.49 -29.70 19.56
CA THR A 165 57.93 -29.53 19.82
C THR A 165 58.36 -28.07 19.60
N LEU A 166 57.89 -27.42 18.53
CA LEU A 166 58.12 -26.00 18.26
C LEU A 166 57.40 -25.10 19.27
N VAL A 167 56.18 -25.47 19.69
CA VAL A 167 55.48 -24.77 20.77
C VAL A 167 56.29 -24.80 22.07
N ALA A 168 56.88 -25.94 22.43
CA ALA A 168 57.75 -26.05 23.60
C ALA A 168 59.06 -25.27 23.42
N ALA A 169 59.61 -25.27 22.20
CA ALA A 169 60.84 -24.53 21.87
C ALA A 169 60.65 -23.00 21.87
N ALA A 170 59.41 -22.49 21.93
CA ALA A 170 59.12 -21.06 22.04
C ALA A 170 59.76 -20.42 23.29
N ASP A 171 60.07 -21.19 24.35
CA ASP A 171 60.82 -20.69 25.51
C ASP A 171 62.21 -20.14 25.15
N GLY A 172 62.82 -20.62 24.06
CA GLY A 172 64.07 -20.11 23.51
C GLY A 172 64.00 -18.64 23.09
N LEU A 173 62.81 -18.13 22.73
CA LEU A 173 62.59 -16.70 22.46
C LEU A 173 62.84 -15.83 23.71
N GLY A 174 62.70 -16.42 24.90
CA GLY A 174 63.01 -15.77 26.16
C GLY A 174 64.51 -15.63 26.42
N VAL A 175 65.37 -16.40 25.76
CA VAL A 175 66.82 -16.27 25.96
C VAL A 175 67.31 -14.99 25.29
N ALA A 176 68.17 -14.24 26.00
CA ALA A 176 68.77 -13.02 25.45
C ALA A 176 69.47 -13.34 24.11
N PRO A 177 69.39 -12.48 23.08
CA PRO A 177 69.88 -12.80 21.74
C PRO A 177 71.31 -13.34 21.70
N ASP A 178 72.21 -12.74 22.49
CA ASP A 178 73.63 -13.12 22.57
C ASP A 178 73.87 -14.46 23.27
N LYS A 179 72.90 -14.96 24.03
CA LYS A 179 72.98 -16.21 24.81
C LYS A 179 72.22 -17.37 24.16
N ARG A 180 71.57 -17.17 23.02
CA ARG A 180 70.82 -18.21 22.31
C ARG A 180 71.78 -19.27 21.76
N GLY A 181 71.52 -20.52 22.10
CA GLY A 181 72.25 -21.66 21.54
C GLY A 181 71.90 -21.88 20.06
N THR A 182 72.65 -22.75 19.38
CA THR A 182 72.36 -23.12 17.98
C THR A 182 70.95 -23.70 17.82
N PHE A 183 70.51 -24.51 18.80
CA PHE A 183 69.16 -25.06 18.81
C PHE A 183 68.09 -23.98 18.90
N ASP A 184 68.23 -23.00 19.80
CA ASP A 184 67.26 -21.91 19.95
C ASP A 184 67.12 -21.11 18.65
N LYS A 185 68.24 -20.84 17.97
CA LYS A 185 68.23 -20.13 16.68
C LYS A 185 67.45 -20.92 15.63
N MET A 186 67.74 -22.21 15.48
CA MET A 186 67.00 -23.08 14.53
C MET A 186 65.51 -23.14 14.86
N ALA A 187 65.14 -23.27 16.14
CA ALA A 187 63.74 -23.30 16.54
C ALA A 187 63.02 -21.97 16.24
N ILE A 188 63.68 -20.84 16.48
CA ILE A 188 63.15 -19.49 16.16
C ILE A 188 62.95 -19.33 14.66
N ASP A 189 63.91 -19.79 13.84
CA ASP A 189 63.81 -19.74 12.39
C ASP A 189 62.60 -20.56 11.91
N SER A 190 62.44 -21.78 12.43
CA SER A 190 61.27 -22.63 12.12
C SER A 190 59.94 -22.04 12.60
N ILE A 191 59.90 -21.41 13.78
CA ILE A 191 58.70 -20.69 14.27
C ILE A 191 58.37 -19.51 13.32
N THR A 192 59.38 -18.76 12.89
CA THR A 192 59.20 -17.61 11.99
C THR A 192 58.70 -18.07 10.62
N GLU A 193 59.22 -19.18 10.09
CA GLU A 193 58.76 -19.78 8.85
C GLU A 193 57.29 -20.23 8.94
N ALA A 194 56.91 -20.93 10.02
CA ALA A 194 55.53 -21.35 10.26
C ALA A 194 54.55 -20.16 10.35
N LEU A 195 54.96 -19.07 10.99
CA LEU A 195 54.17 -17.84 11.05
C LEU A 195 54.05 -17.18 9.66
N ALA A 196 55.13 -17.13 8.89
CA ALA A 196 55.11 -16.59 7.53
C ALA A 196 54.24 -17.42 6.58
N GLU A 197 54.22 -18.75 6.73
CA GLU A 197 53.28 -19.63 6.02
C GLU A 197 51.84 -19.36 6.42
N LYS A 198 51.56 -19.25 7.73
CA LYS A 198 50.20 -18.94 8.21
C LYS A 198 49.70 -17.59 7.70
N ARG A 199 50.56 -16.58 7.68
CA ARG A 199 50.25 -15.26 7.10
C ARG A 199 49.87 -15.38 5.63
N ARG A 200 50.72 -16.03 4.82
CA ARG A 200 50.45 -16.26 3.40
C ARG A 200 49.12 -16.98 3.18
N SER A 201 48.85 -18.02 3.96
CA SER A 201 47.57 -18.73 3.91
C SER A 201 46.36 -17.82 4.22
N LEU A 202 46.45 -16.96 5.24
CA LEU A 202 45.39 -16.00 5.55
C LEU A 202 45.22 -14.94 4.45
N GLU A 203 46.33 -14.42 3.90
CA GLU A 203 46.32 -13.47 2.78
C GLU A 203 45.69 -14.09 1.53
N GLU A 204 46.03 -15.34 1.19
CA GLU A 204 45.46 -16.08 0.07
C GLU A 204 43.95 -16.28 0.24
N VAL A 205 43.49 -16.70 1.43
CA VAL A 205 42.05 -16.88 1.69
C VAL A 205 41.31 -15.55 1.62
N LEU A 206 41.85 -14.47 2.20
CA LEU A 206 41.24 -13.13 2.10
C LEU A 206 41.19 -12.64 0.65
N ALA A 207 42.27 -12.81 -0.12
CA ALA A 207 42.32 -12.42 -1.52
C ALA A 207 41.32 -13.22 -2.38
N ALA A 208 41.20 -14.54 -2.13
CA ALA A 208 40.25 -15.39 -2.82
C ALA A 208 38.78 -15.02 -2.52
N ARG A 209 38.48 -14.51 -1.32
CA ARG A 209 37.11 -14.11 -0.91
C ARG A 209 36.73 -12.69 -1.30
N ALA A 210 37.70 -11.79 -1.48
CA ALA A 210 37.45 -10.41 -1.86
C ALA A 210 36.44 -10.21 -3.01
N PRO A 211 36.46 -10.97 -4.13
CA PRO A 211 35.45 -10.84 -5.18
C PRO A 211 34.05 -11.22 -4.71
N ALA A 212 33.89 -12.32 -3.95
CA ALA A 212 32.60 -12.78 -3.45
C ALA A 212 31.98 -11.80 -2.45
N GLU A 213 32.77 -11.23 -1.53
CA GLU A 213 32.30 -10.19 -0.60
C GLU A 213 31.86 -8.93 -1.35
N LYS A 214 32.60 -8.54 -2.39
CA LYS A 214 32.27 -7.38 -3.23
C LYS A 214 30.97 -7.62 -4.00
N GLU A 215 30.80 -8.80 -4.58
CA GLU A 215 29.60 -9.20 -5.31
C GLU A 215 28.38 -9.24 -4.39
N ALA A 216 28.46 -9.94 -3.25
CA ALA A 216 27.39 -10.00 -2.26
C ALA A 216 26.96 -8.61 -1.77
N ARG A 217 27.92 -7.70 -1.56
CA ARG A 217 27.62 -6.31 -1.18
C ARG A 217 26.94 -5.54 -2.31
N ALA A 218 27.37 -5.74 -3.55
CA ALA A 218 26.76 -5.09 -4.72
C ALA A 218 25.33 -5.59 -4.97
N GLU A 219 25.11 -6.90 -4.86
CA GLU A 219 23.78 -7.52 -4.96
C GLU A 219 22.84 -7.01 -3.88
N LEU A 220 23.29 -6.97 -2.61
CA LEU A 220 22.50 -6.45 -1.50
C LEU A 220 22.07 -4.99 -1.72
N LEU A 221 22.98 -4.14 -2.20
CA LEU A 221 22.68 -2.75 -2.54
C LEU A 221 21.69 -2.65 -3.72
N GLY A 222 21.84 -3.50 -4.73
CA GLY A 222 20.93 -3.56 -5.88
C GLY A 222 19.52 -3.97 -5.48
N LEU A 223 19.38 -5.01 -4.67
CA LEU A 223 18.08 -5.50 -4.17
C LEU A 223 17.42 -4.51 -3.20
N TRP A 224 18.22 -3.80 -2.41
CA TRP A 224 17.71 -2.72 -1.57
C TRP A 224 17.08 -1.61 -2.42
N ALA A 225 17.79 -1.13 -3.45
CA ALA A 225 17.27 -0.13 -4.38
C ALA A 225 16.02 -0.63 -5.14
N LEU A 226 15.99 -1.90 -5.54
CA LEU A 226 14.82 -2.50 -6.18
C LEU A 226 13.61 -2.53 -5.24
N THR A 227 13.82 -2.89 -3.98
CA THR A 227 12.77 -2.90 -2.94
C THR A 227 12.18 -1.50 -2.75
N ASP A 228 13.02 -0.47 -2.70
CA ASP A 228 12.56 0.92 -2.59
C ASP A 228 11.71 1.35 -3.79
N VAL A 229 12.17 1.05 -5.02
CA VAL A 229 11.40 1.34 -6.24
C VAL A 229 10.06 0.59 -6.26
N CYS A 230 10.03 -0.67 -5.83
CA CYS A 230 8.79 -1.44 -5.73
C CYS A 230 7.84 -0.85 -4.69
N ARG A 231 8.36 -0.36 -3.56
CA ARG A 231 7.56 0.31 -2.52
C ARG A 231 6.92 1.58 -3.04
N GLU A 232 7.69 2.45 -3.69
CA GLU A 232 7.18 3.68 -4.32
C GLU A 232 6.07 3.38 -5.34
N LYS A 233 6.25 2.34 -6.17
CA LYS A 233 5.23 1.92 -7.14
C LYS A 233 3.97 1.38 -6.48
N ALA A 234 4.10 0.62 -5.39
CA ALA A 234 2.95 0.10 -4.64
C ALA A 234 2.15 1.24 -3.98
N GLU A 235 2.84 2.20 -3.36
CA GLU A 235 2.22 3.40 -2.76
C GLU A 235 1.50 4.25 -3.81
N ALA A 236 2.12 4.45 -4.99
CA ALA A 236 1.49 5.16 -6.10
C ALA A 236 0.22 4.44 -6.60
N ALA A 237 0.28 3.11 -6.77
CA ALA A 237 -0.88 2.31 -7.18
C ALA A 237 -2.01 2.35 -6.14
N GLU A 238 -1.68 2.36 -4.84
CA GLU A 238 -2.65 2.47 -3.75
C GLU A 238 -3.35 3.84 -3.78
N ALA A 239 -2.61 4.92 -3.99
CA ALA A 239 -3.17 6.26 -4.13
C ALA A 239 -4.13 6.37 -5.33
N GLU A 240 -3.76 5.78 -6.47
CA GLU A 240 -4.63 5.74 -7.66
C GLU A 240 -5.90 4.90 -7.43
N HIS A 241 -5.76 3.73 -6.79
CA HIS A 241 -6.89 2.88 -6.41
C HIS A 241 -7.87 3.65 -5.52
N LYS A 242 -7.37 4.29 -4.45
CA LYS A 242 -8.20 5.06 -3.52
C LYS A 242 -8.96 6.18 -4.22
N LYS A 243 -8.31 6.90 -5.13
CA LYS A 243 -8.95 7.93 -5.94
C LYS A 243 -10.08 7.36 -6.79
N ALA A 244 -9.86 6.23 -7.49
CA ALA A 244 -10.88 5.58 -8.29
C ALA A 244 -12.05 5.06 -7.44
N GLU A 245 -11.77 4.56 -6.24
CA GLU A 245 -12.79 4.10 -5.28
C GLU A 245 -13.70 5.25 -4.83
N ASP A 246 -13.11 6.41 -4.52
CA ASP A 246 -13.85 7.62 -4.13
C ASP A 246 -14.71 8.15 -5.29
N GLU A 247 -14.21 8.10 -6.53
CA GLU A 247 -14.99 8.46 -7.74
C GLU A 247 -16.21 7.55 -7.92
N VAL A 248 -16.06 6.23 -7.72
CA VAL A 248 -17.18 5.27 -7.77
C VAL A 248 -18.17 5.52 -6.63
N LYS A 249 -17.71 5.81 -5.41
CA LYS A 249 -18.58 6.15 -4.27
C LYS A 249 -19.41 7.41 -4.54
N ALA A 250 -18.78 8.46 -5.06
CA ALA A 250 -19.46 9.69 -5.45
C ALA A 250 -20.51 9.44 -6.54
N ALA A 251 -20.17 8.65 -7.58
CA ALA A 251 -21.08 8.28 -8.66
C ALA A 251 -22.32 7.52 -8.15
N LYS A 252 -22.13 6.55 -7.24
CA LYS A 252 -23.24 5.83 -6.59
C LYS A 252 -24.18 6.76 -5.83
N GLY A 253 -23.65 7.81 -5.21
CA GLY A 253 -24.45 8.86 -4.56
C GLY A 253 -25.36 9.60 -5.55
N VAL A 254 -24.80 10.04 -6.68
CA VAL A 254 -25.58 10.70 -7.76
C VAL A 254 -26.64 9.77 -8.33
N MET A 255 -26.28 8.52 -8.60
CA MET A 255 -27.22 7.50 -9.10
C MET A 255 -28.39 7.26 -8.15
N LYS A 256 -28.14 7.23 -6.84
CA LYS A 256 -29.19 7.11 -5.82
C LYS A 256 -30.15 8.31 -5.86
N ALA A 257 -29.61 9.52 -5.97
CA ALA A 257 -30.41 10.74 -6.06
C ALA A 257 -31.27 10.79 -7.34
N LEU A 258 -30.71 10.40 -8.51
CA LEU A 258 -31.47 10.31 -9.76
C LEU A 258 -32.61 9.27 -9.66
N ARG A 259 -32.35 8.09 -9.09
CA ARG A 259 -33.39 7.07 -8.88
C ARG A 259 -34.52 7.55 -7.96
N GLN A 260 -34.20 8.33 -6.93
CA GLN A 260 -35.20 8.93 -6.05
C GLN A 260 -36.10 9.94 -6.77
N ARG A 261 -35.62 10.61 -7.84
CA ARG A 261 -36.42 11.51 -8.67
C ARG A 261 -37.36 10.78 -9.64
N VAL A 262 -36.98 9.57 -10.07
CA VAL A 262 -37.78 8.75 -11.01
C VAL A 262 -38.85 7.92 -10.29
N LEU A 263 -38.62 7.54 -9.02
CA LEU A 263 -39.63 6.83 -8.24
C LEU A 263 -40.89 7.67 -8.13
N PRO A 264 -42.06 7.14 -8.53
CA PRO A 264 -43.32 7.87 -8.43
C PRO A 264 -43.52 8.29 -6.98
N LEU A 265 -43.98 9.53 -6.77
CA LEU A 265 -44.41 9.99 -5.46
C LEU A 265 -45.29 8.90 -4.85
N PRO A 266 -45.00 8.44 -3.61
CA PRO A 266 -45.77 7.38 -3.02
C PRO A 266 -47.25 7.75 -3.10
N CYS A 267 -48.05 6.94 -3.79
CA CYS A 267 -49.50 7.12 -3.91
C CYS A 267 -50.24 7.01 -2.56
N SER A 268 -49.52 7.05 -1.44
CA SER A 268 -50.06 6.96 -0.09
C SER A 268 -51.07 8.06 0.23
N ASP A 269 -51.00 9.21 -0.44
CA ASP A 269 -51.90 10.35 -0.15
C ASP A 269 -53.21 10.33 -0.95
N LEU A 270 -53.34 9.51 -1.99
CA LEU A 270 -54.58 9.40 -2.78
C LEU A 270 -55.62 8.44 -2.18
N ALA A 271 -55.18 7.52 -1.31
CA ALA A 271 -56.10 6.57 -0.65
C ALA A 271 -56.88 7.22 0.51
N SER A 272 -56.29 8.18 1.22
CA SER A 272 -56.91 8.80 2.41
C SER A 272 -58.05 9.77 2.09
N SER A 273 -58.11 10.29 0.86
CA SER A 273 -59.15 11.24 0.42
C SER A 273 -60.42 10.58 -0.15
N LEU A 274 -60.44 9.26 -0.34
CA LEU A 274 -61.59 8.51 -0.87
C LEU A 274 -62.45 7.83 0.20
N GLU A 275 -62.05 7.82 1.47
CA GLU A 275 -62.81 7.20 2.57
C GLU A 275 -63.78 8.15 3.30
N TYR A 276 -63.89 9.43 2.90
CA TYR A 276 -64.75 10.43 3.56
C TYR A 276 -65.78 11.10 2.62
N GLY A 277 -66.22 10.42 1.56
CA GLY A 277 -67.26 10.90 0.63
C GLY A 277 -68.49 10.00 0.61
#